data_AF-A0A288DDD2-F1
#
_entry.id   AF-A0A288DDD2-F1
#
_cell.length_a   1.000
_cell.length_b   1.000
_cell.length_c   1.000
_cell.angle_alpha   90.00
_cell.angle_beta   90.00
_cell.angle_gamma   90.00
#
_symmetry.space_group_name_H-M   'P 1'
#
loop_
_entity.id
_entity.type
_entity.pdbx_description
1 polymer ?
#
loop_
_entity_poly.entity_id
_entity_poly.type
_entity_poly.pdbx_seq_one_letter_code
_entity_poly.pdbx_strand_id
1 'polypeptide(L)'
;MKLPAKQQIIEALPVSHLSYSSIKSYCQDQQSFYKGYILGQRDDFETKPSFVIGSAVHAGIEHYWIHQGYLNAGHDVPQMTNEDFISVAITQANHAFNVAEKNGTMVWGVTQDREGSLETIKETLESYLSNPPKYKPLYTEIDDIVEFTDFSGEDMPVPIKTKIDMIAEDEEGNIVIVDHKTTSAGYEKEATDTAPDFDLQAGAYFIGCMSITGKQPKRMIFDQIVKGKPNVFKGLLQKDLRELCDKYGVPYEKYTKNEELKEKLLQAKVMPMPETILKYEIDFTKNMEPVKAFIYLYKQVVLDLYYKSINKNPFIVNPFKQFGADVGYKWFLEQMNTQGK
;
A
#
# COMPACT_ATOMS: atom_id res chain seq x y z
N MET A 1 -27.93 7.40 3.83
CA MET A 1 -28.27 7.65 2.41
C MET A 1 -28.94 6.40 1.86
N LYS A 2 -30.14 6.52 1.28
CA LYS A 2 -30.86 5.39 0.67
C LYS A 2 -30.58 5.35 -0.82
N LEU A 3 -30.16 4.19 -1.33
CA LEU A 3 -29.94 4.00 -2.77
C LEU A 3 -31.26 3.68 -3.49
N PRO A 4 -31.35 3.92 -4.82
CA PRO A 4 -32.40 3.34 -5.65
C PRO A 4 -32.45 1.80 -5.54
N ALA A 5 -33.50 1.18 -6.10
CA ALA A 5 -33.62 -0.28 -6.06
C ALA A 5 -32.40 -0.93 -6.76
N LYS A 6 -31.81 -1.97 -6.14
CA LYS A 6 -30.60 -2.66 -6.62
C LYS A 6 -30.65 -2.99 -8.10
N GLN A 7 -31.76 -3.52 -8.60
CA GLN A 7 -31.94 -3.87 -10.00
C GLN A 7 -31.83 -2.66 -10.95
N GLN A 8 -32.42 -1.51 -10.60
CA GLN A 8 -32.34 -0.29 -11.40
C GLN A 8 -30.91 0.25 -11.47
N ILE A 9 -30.15 0.08 -10.40
CA ILE A 9 -28.74 0.51 -10.34
C ILE A 9 -27.90 -0.39 -11.25
N ILE A 10 -28.02 -1.71 -11.11
CA ILE A 10 -27.26 -2.68 -11.92
C ILE A 10 -27.49 -2.46 -13.42
N GLU A 11 -28.73 -2.21 -13.83
CA GLU A 11 -29.07 -1.97 -15.25
C GLU A 11 -28.53 -0.64 -15.79
N ALA A 12 -28.36 0.37 -14.93
CA ALA A 12 -27.94 1.70 -15.34
C ALA A 12 -26.42 1.92 -15.26
N LEU A 13 -25.71 1.17 -14.42
CA LEU A 13 -24.31 1.46 -14.15
C LEU A 13 -23.35 0.96 -15.24
N PRO A 14 -22.34 1.77 -15.61
CA PRO A 14 -21.37 1.40 -16.64
C PRO A 14 -20.19 0.57 -16.09
N VAL A 15 -20.29 0.08 -14.85
CA VAL A 15 -19.23 -0.66 -14.16
C VAL A 15 -19.79 -1.92 -13.53
N SER A 16 -19.05 -3.03 -13.61
CA SER A 16 -19.45 -4.31 -13.00
C SER A 16 -19.02 -4.44 -11.53
N HIS A 17 -18.05 -3.65 -11.11
CA HIS A 17 -17.53 -3.62 -9.74
C HIS A 17 -16.85 -2.26 -9.48
N LEU A 18 -16.65 -1.94 -8.20
CA LEU A 18 -15.78 -0.84 -7.76
C LEU A 18 -14.59 -1.40 -6.98
N SER A 19 -13.51 -0.65 -6.84
CA SER A 19 -12.38 -0.98 -5.96
C SER A 19 -12.06 0.24 -5.12
N TYR A 20 -11.23 0.08 -4.07
CA TYR A 20 -10.73 1.25 -3.35
C TYR A 20 -10.05 2.25 -4.31
N SER A 21 -9.26 1.73 -5.27
CA SER A 21 -8.54 2.54 -6.25
C SER A 21 -9.46 3.23 -7.25
N SER A 22 -10.59 2.60 -7.63
CA SER A 22 -11.57 3.23 -8.51
C SER A 22 -12.36 4.32 -7.78
N ILE A 23 -12.74 4.11 -6.52
CA ILE A 23 -13.38 5.13 -5.68
C ILE A 23 -12.43 6.31 -5.46
N LYS A 24 -11.16 6.03 -5.11
CA LYS A 24 -10.12 7.06 -4.98
C LYS A 24 -9.97 7.87 -6.27
N SER A 25 -9.86 7.19 -7.41
CA SER A 25 -9.76 7.82 -8.73
C SER A 25 -10.98 8.71 -9.02
N TYR A 26 -12.19 8.23 -8.70
CA TYR A 26 -13.41 9.01 -8.85
C TYR A 26 -13.43 10.30 -8.03
N CYS A 27 -13.04 10.20 -6.76
CA CYS A 27 -12.98 11.35 -5.86
C CYS A 27 -11.90 12.37 -6.28
N GLN A 28 -10.79 11.90 -6.86
CA GLN A 28 -9.69 12.75 -7.32
C GLN A 28 -10.01 13.42 -8.67
N ASP A 29 -10.40 12.63 -9.66
CA ASP A 29 -10.63 13.04 -11.04
C ASP A 29 -11.63 12.10 -11.73
N GLN A 30 -12.89 12.54 -11.79
CA GLN A 30 -13.96 11.79 -12.46
C GLN A 30 -13.67 11.51 -13.93
N GLN A 31 -12.85 12.32 -14.62
CA GLN A 31 -12.47 12.07 -16.01
C GLN A 31 -11.45 10.92 -16.11
N SER A 32 -10.45 10.88 -15.23
CA SER A 32 -9.52 9.75 -15.14
C SER A 32 -10.26 8.47 -14.77
N PHE A 33 -11.23 8.53 -13.85
CA PHE A 33 -12.10 7.40 -13.56
C PHE A 33 -12.85 6.93 -14.81
N TYR A 34 -13.52 7.85 -15.51
CA TYR A 34 -14.31 7.53 -16.70
C TYR A 34 -13.45 6.86 -17.79
N LYS A 35 -12.30 7.44 -18.12
CA LYS A 35 -11.38 6.85 -19.08
C LYS A 35 -10.91 5.46 -18.62
N GLY A 36 -10.37 5.36 -17.40
CA GLY A 36 -9.70 4.16 -16.92
C GLY A 36 -10.62 2.99 -16.55
N TYR A 37 -11.80 3.26 -16.00
CA TYR A 37 -12.71 2.25 -15.44
C TYR A 37 -14.00 2.07 -16.24
N ILE A 38 -14.43 3.05 -17.04
CA ILE A 38 -15.62 2.92 -17.91
C ILE A 38 -15.20 2.63 -19.36
N LEU A 39 -14.27 3.40 -19.91
CA LEU A 39 -13.81 3.18 -21.29
C LEU A 39 -12.70 2.12 -21.42
N GLY A 40 -12.08 1.71 -20.30
CA GLY A 40 -10.89 0.85 -20.32
C GLY A 40 -9.65 1.52 -20.93
N GLN A 41 -9.70 2.83 -21.13
CA GLN A 41 -8.61 3.67 -21.65
C GLN A 41 -7.79 4.14 -20.47
N ARG A 42 -6.76 3.39 -20.12
CA ARG A 42 -5.71 3.92 -19.24
C ARG A 42 -4.77 4.74 -20.12
N ASP A 43 -4.53 6.00 -19.76
CA ASP A 43 -3.55 6.83 -20.46
C ASP A 43 -2.23 6.03 -20.55
N ASP A 44 -1.49 6.15 -21.67
CA ASP A 44 -0.24 5.39 -21.91
C ASP A 44 0.63 5.47 -20.65
N PHE A 45 0.70 4.35 -19.92
CA PHE A 45 1.28 4.36 -18.59
C PHE A 45 2.80 4.51 -18.73
N GLU A 46 3.31 5.69 -18.39
CA GLU A 46 4.72 5.86 -18.10
C GLU A 46 5.09 4.91 -16.96
N THR A 47 5.91 3.91 -17.26
CA THR A 47 6.45 3.01 -16.25
C THR A 47 7.62 3.69 -15.57
N LYS A 48 7.45 4.00 -14.28
CA LYS A 48 8.51 4.58 -13.44
C LYS A 48 9.29 3.47 -12.73
N PRO A 49 10.61 3.62 -12.52
CA PRO A 49 11.43 2.64 -11.78
C PRO A 49 10.86 2.32 -10.41
N SER A 50 10.33 3.33 -9.71
CA SER A 50 9.74 3.16 -8.38
C SER A 50 8.55 2.20 -8.35
N PHE A 51 7.78 2.12 -9.45
CA PHE A 51 6.68 1.19 -9.60
C PHE A 51 7.20 -0.24 -9.79
N VAL A 52 8.18 -0.44 -10.68
CA VAL A 52 8.82 -1.74 -10.90
C VAL A 52 9.48 -2.26 -9.63
N ILE A 53 10.22 -1.41 -8.92
CA ILE A 53 10.84 -1.75 -7.62
C ILE A 53 9.77 -2.21 -6.63
N GLY A 54 8.69 -1.44 -6.47
CA GLY A 54 7.60 -1.79 -5.56
C GLY A 54 6.99 -3.14 -5.92
N SER A 55 6.55 -3.32 -7.16
CA SER A 55 5.94 -4.57 -7.61
C SER A 55 6.86 -5.79 -7.49
N ALA A 56 8.14 -5.64 -7.76
CA ALA A 56 9.11 -6.73 -7.62
C ALA A 56 9.36 -7.11 -6.15
N VAL A 57 9.48 -6.13 -5.26
CA VAL A 57 9.60 -6.39 -3.81
C VAL A 57 8.35 -7.09 -3.28
N HIS A 58 7.15 -6.66 -3.68
CA HIS A 58 5.90 -7.35 -3.34
C HIS A 58 5.94 -8.82 -3.74
N ALA A 59 6.35 -9.13 -4.98
CA ALA A 59 6.42 -10.52 -5.44
C ALA A 59 7.43 -11.38 -4.64
N GLY A 60 8.58 -10.81 -4.26
CA GLY A 60 9.52 -11.51 -3.38
C GLY A 60 8.91 -11.82 -2.00
N ILE A 61 8.19 -10.86 -1.43
CA ILE A 61 7.51 -11.00 -0.13
C ILE A 61 6.32 -11.96 -0.20
N GLU A 62 5.53 -11.90 -1.27
CA GLU A 62 4.45 -12.83 -1.58
C GLU A 62 4.98 -14.26 -1.59
N HIS A 63 6.03 -14.54 -2.37
CA HIS A 63 6.60 -15.89 -2.44
C HIS A 63 7.14 -16.36 -1.10
N TYR A 64 7.71 -15.46 -0.29
CA TYR A 64 8.09 -15.75 1.08
C TYR A 64 6.88 -16.18 1.93
N TRP A 65 5.79 -15.43 1.91
CA TRP A 65 4.61 -15.72 2.72
C TRP A 65 3.84 -16.95 2.27
N ILE A 66 3.75 -17.20 0.96
CA ILE A 66 3.19 -18.44 0.40
C ILE A 66 4.00 -19.64 0.93
N HIS A 67 5.33 -19.55 0.89
CA HIS A 67 6.20 -20.61 1.41
C HIS A 67 6.01 -20.83 2.91
N GLN A 68 5.95 -19.75 3.71
CA GLN A 68 5.65 -19.84 5.14
C GLN A 68 4.27 -20.46 5.41
N GLY A 69 3.25 -20.13 4.60
CA GLY A 69 1.92 -20.73 4.69
C GLY A 69 1.94 -22.25 4.50
N TYR A 70 2.67 -22.74 3.50
CA TYR A 70 2.83 -24.17 3.28
C TYR A 70 3.53 -24.87 4.45
N LEU A 71 4.62 -24.29 4.97
CA LEU A 71 5.33 -24.82 6.14
C LEU A 71 4.41 -24.88 7.37
N ASN A 72 3.65 -23.82 7.63
CA ASN A 72 2.73 -23.75 8.77
C ASN A 72 1.57 -24.75 8.68
N ALA A 73 1.15 -25.11 7.47
CA ALA A 73 0.15 -26.15 7.23
C ALA A 73 0.76 -27.58 7.22
N GLY A 74 2.07 -27.72 7.47
CA GLY A 74 2.75 -29.01 7.56
C GLY A 74 3.02 -29.67 6.21
N HIS A 75 3.01 -28.91 5.11
CA HIS A 75 3.38 -29.43 3.81
C HIS A 75 4.89 -29.67 3.71
N ASP A 76 5.28 -30.72 3.01
CA ASP A 76 6.66 -31.00 2.63
C ASP A 76 7.03 -30.18 1.39
N VAL A 77 7.52 -28.96 1.60
CA VAL A 77 7.99 -28.06 0.54
C VAL A 77 9.51 -27.88 0.63
N PRO A 78 10.22 -27.78 -0.52
CA PRO A 78 11.67 -27.57 -0.50
C PRO A 78 12.04 -26.29 0.27
N GLN A 79 13.06 -26.37 1.11
CA GLN A 79 13.56 -25.20 1.84
C GLN A 79 14.01 -24.13 0.85
N MET A 80 13.43 -22.93 0.96
CA MET A 80 13.85 -21.76 0.20
C MET A 80 14.81 -20.90 1.03
N THR A 81 15.83 -20.37 0.38
CA THR A 81 16.79 -19.41 0.93
C THR A 81 16.35 -17.97 0.63
N ASN A 82 16.97 -16.99 1.30
CA ASN A 82 16.74 -15.57 0.96
C ASN A 82 17.05 -15.27 -0.50
N GLU A 83 18.09 -15.89 -1.06
CA GLU A 83 18.49 -15.71 -2.46
C GLU A 83 17.42 -16.19 -3.44
N ASP A 84 16.67 -17.25 -3.09
CA ASP A 84 15.59 -17.76 -3.93
C ASP A 84 14.45 -16.74 -4.05
N PHE A 85 14.05 -16.11 -2.94
CA PHE A 85 13.01 -15.07 -2.95
C PHE A 85 13.47 -13.80 -3.67
N ILE A 86 14.74 -13.41 -3.49
CA ILE A 86 15.34 -12.28 -4.20
C ILE A 86 15.37 -12.57 -5.71
N SER A 87 15.73 -13.79 -6.12
CA SER A 87 15.78 -14.20 -7.52
C SER A 87 14.42 -14.08 -8.22
N VAL A 88 13.32 -14.44 -7.54
CA VAL A 88 11.95 -14.23 -8.05
C VAL A 88 11.69 -12.75 -8.31
N ALA A 89 11.96 -11.89 -7.33
CA ALA A 89 11.76 -10.45 -7.46
C ALA A 89 12.59 -9.84 -8.60
N ILE A 90 13.87 -10.21 -8.71
CA ILE A 90 14.77 -9.74 -9.77
C ILE A 90 14.30 -10.21 -11.16
N THR A 91 13.79 -11.44 -11.26
CA THR A 91 13.24 -11.97 -12.50
C THR A 91 12.01 -11.17 -12.94
N GLN A 92 11.09 -10.88 -12.02
CA GLN A 92 9.92 -10.06 -12.30
C GLN A 92 10.28 -8.61 -12.68
N ALA A 93 11.23 -8.01 -11.98
CA ALA A 93 11.71 -6.66 -12.27
C ALA A 93 12.31 -6.59 -13.69
N ASN A 94 13.18 -7.54 -14.04
CA ASN A 94 13.77 -7.61 -15.36
C ASN A 94 12.73 -7.79 -16.46
N HIS A 95 11.72 -8.63 -16.25
CA HIS A 95 10.60 -8.78 -17.17
C HIS A 95 9.86 -7.45 -17.37
N ALA A 96 9.49 -6.78 -16.27
CA ALA A 96 8.78 -5.51 -16.32
C ALA A 96 9.59 -4.40 -17.01
N PHE A 97 10.89 -4.28 -16.71
CA PHE A 97 11.78 -3.33 -17.40
C PHE A 97 11.85 -3.62 -18.89
N ASN A 98 12.08 -4.88 -19.28
CA ASN A 98 12.18 -5.25 -20.69
C ASN A 98 10.89 -4.92 -21.47
N VAL A 99 9.73 -5.17 -20.88
CA VAL A 99 8.43 -4.85 -21.51
C VAL A 99 8.25 -3.34 -21.66
N ALA A 100 8.55 -2.56 -20.61
CA ALA A 100 8.40 -1.11 -20.64
C ALA A 100 9.40 -0.44 -21.62
N GLU A 101 10.65 -0.89 -21.65
CA GLU A 101 11.68 -0.41 -22.58
C GLU A 101 11.31 -0.74 -24.03
N LYS A 102 10.87 -1.98 -24.30
CA LYS A 102 10.43 -2.41 -25.63
C LYS A 102 9.25 -1.59 -26.14
N ASN A 103 8.32 -1.23 -25.24
CA ASN A 103 7.14 -0.45 -25.59
C ASN A 103 7.41 1.07 -25.61
N GLY A 104 8.63 1.52 -25.25
CA GLY A 104 8.97 2.93 -25.18
C GLY A 104 8.26 3.70 -24.05
N THR A 105 7.72 2.99 -23.05
CA THR A 105 6.98 3.59 -21.93
C THR A 105 7.82 3.75 -20.67
N MET A 106 9.05 3.23 -20.66
CA MET A 106 9.96 3.36 -19.52
C MET A 106 10.50 4.78 -19.39
N VAL A 107 10.28 5.40 -18.24
CA VAL A 107 10.78 6.75 -17.92
C VAL A 107 11.79 6.69 -16.79
N TRP A 108 13.08 6.70 -17.15
CA TRP A 108 14.18 6.71 -16.18
C TRP A 108 14.34 8.07 -15.51
N GLY A 109 14.70 8.07 -14.23
CA GLY A 109 15.02 9.29 -13.48
C GLY A 109 16.48 9.68 -13.65
N VAL A 110 16.84 10.92 -13.27
CA VAL A 110 18.23 11.41 -13.34
C VAL A 110 19.18 10.56 -12.48
N THR A 111 18.70 10.05 -11.35
CA THR A 111 19.50 9.31 -10.35
C THR A 111 19.18 7.83 -10.29
N GLN A 112 18.26 7.35 -11.12
CA GLN A 112 17.74 5.98 -11.03
C GLN A 112 17.78 5.35 -12.42
N ASP A 113 18.66 4.38 -12.57
CA ASP A 113 18.78 3.52 -13.73
C ASP A 113 18.36 2.08 -13.39
N ARG A 114 18.54 1.16 -14.34
CA ARG A 114 18.15 -0.24 -14.19
C ARG A 114 18.96 -0.95 -13.12
N GLU A 115 20.29 -0.82 -13.16
CA GLU A 115 21.19 -1.49 -12.23
C GLU A 115 20.94 -1.04 -10.78
N GLY A 116 20.85 0.28 -10.55
CA GLY A 116 20.51 0.81 -9.24
C GLY A 116 19.11 0.41 -8.78
N SER A 117 18.17 0.17 -9.70
CA SER A 117 16.83 -0.32 -9.33
C SER A 117 16.85 -1.78 -8.88
N LEU A 118 17.63 -2.62 -9.56
CA LEU A 118 17.81 -4.03 -9.18
C LEU A 118 18.54 -4.14 -7.83
N GLU A 119 19.57 -3.34 -7.60
CA GLU A 119 20.25 -3.29 -6.31
C GLU A 119 19.30 -2.82 -5.21
N THR A 120 18.47 -1.80 -5.47
CA THR A 120 17.46 -1.34 -4.51
C THR A 120 16.49 -2.45 -4.14
N ILE A 121 16.01 -3.25 -5.11
CA ILE A 121 15.11 -4.40 -4.85
C ILE A 121 15.81 -5.42 -3.94
N LYS A 122 17.04 -5.80 -4.29
CA LYS A 122 17.85 -6.75 -3.52
C LYS A 122 18.03 -6.27 -2.08
N GLU A 123 18.55 -5.06 -1.88
CA GLU A 123 18.79 -4.49 -0.55
C GLU A 123 17.50 -4.42 0.28
N THR A 124 16.38 -4.03 -0.34
CA THR A 124 15.08 -3.94 0.33
C THR A 124 14.61 -5.30 0.82
N LEU A 125 14.72 -6.34 -0.02
CA LEU A 125 14.33 -7.71 0.34
C LEU A 125 15.27 -8.34 1.36
N GLU A 126 16.59 -8.19 1.21
CA GLU A 126 17.56 -8.64 2.22
C GLU A 126 17.23 -8.03 3.58
N SER A 127 16.91 -6.74 3.59
CA SER A 127 16.52 -6.02 4.79
C SER A 127 15.23 -6.57 5.40
N TYR A 128 14.20 -6.80 4.59
CA TYR A 128 12.94 -7.41 5.05
C TYR A 128 13.14 -8.83 5.60
N LEU A 129 13.86 -9.68 4.86
CA LEU A 129 14.06 -11.10 5.19
C LEU A 129 15.03 -11.31 6.37
N SER A 130 15.80 -10.30 6.76
CA SER A 130 16.66 -10.37 7.94
C SER A 130 15.88 -10.40 9.26
N ASN A 131 14.70 -9.79 9.28
CA ASN A 131 13.81 -9.74 10.43
C ASN A 131 12.35 -9.59 9.97
N PRO A 132 11.78 -10.61 9.31
CA PRO A 132 10.42 -10.54 8.81
C PRO A 132 9.44 -10.41 9.98
N PRO A 133 8.30 -9.74 9.79
CA PRO A 133 7.25 -9.69 10.79
C PRO A 133 6.78 -11.11 11.16
N LYS A 134 6.22 -11.28 12.35
CA LYS A 134 5.68 -12.57 12.78
C LYS A 134 4.18 -12.61 12.53
N TYR A 135 3.80 -13.30 11.47
CA TYR A 135 2.40 -13.57 11.13
C TYR A 135 2.23 -15.05 10.82
N LYS A 136 1.02 -15.55 11.05
CA LYS A 136 0.60 -16.86 10.55
C LYS A 136 -0.35 -16.63 9.36
N PRO A 137 0.14 -16.69 8.11
CA PRO A 137 -0.68 -16.42 6.93
C PRO A 137 -1.84 -17.41 6.82
N LEU A 138 -3.03 -16.90 6.53
CA LEU A 138 -4.23 -17.67 6.21
C LEU A 138 -4.53 -17.63 4.71
N TYR A 139 -4.38 -16.44 4.12
CA TYR A 139 -4.59 -16.16 2.70
C TYR A 139 -3.56 -15.13 2.24
N THR A 140 -3.08 -15.26 1.01
CA THR A 140 -2.06 -14.41 0.38
C THR A 140 -2.45 -14.09 -1.06
N GLU A 141 -2.18 -12.86 -1.52
CA GLU A 141 -2.56 -12.33 -2.84
C GLU A 141 -4.00 -12.63 -3.24
N ILE A 142 -4.93 -12.19 -2.38
CA ILE A 142 -6.35 -12.24 -2.70
C ILE A 142 -6.62 -11.24 -3.82
N ASP A 143 -7.23 -11.67 -4.92
CA ASP A 143 -7.74 -10.79 -6.00
C ASP A 143 -9.18 -11.17 -6.35
N ASP A 144 -10.12 -10.83 -5.46
CA ASP A 144 -11.51 -11.26 -5.53
C ASP A 144 -12.49 -10.09 -5.75
N ILE A 145 -13.66 -10.43 -6.30
CA ILE A 145 -14.82 -9.55 -6.39
C ILE A 145 -15.85 -10.07 -5.38
N VAL A 146 -16.14 -9.26 -4.36
CA VAL A 146 -17.01 -9.64 -3.25
C VAL A 146 -18.31 -8.84 -3.28
N GLU A 147 -19.43 -9.54 -3.11
CA GLU A 147 -20.68 -8.93 -2.69
C GLU A 147 -20.62 -8.66 -1.18
N PHE A 148 -21.32 -7.63 -0.72
CA PHE A 148 -21.35 -7.28 0.69
C PHE A 148 -22.64 -6.55 1.09
N THR A 149 -22.91 -6.62 2.38
CA THR A 149 -24.01 -5.94 3.05
C THR A 149 -23.41 -4.89 3.98
N ASP A 150 -24.03 -3.71 4.08
CA ASP A 150 -23.56 -2.67 4.99
C ASP A 150 -23.95 -2.93 6.46
N PHE A 151 -23.56 -2.04 7.36
CA PHE A 151 -23.89 -2.14 8.79
C PHE A 151 -25.39 -2.02 9.11
N SER A 152 -26.22 -1.60 8.16
CA SER A 152 -27.67 -1.52 8.31
C SER A 152 -28.38 -2.77 7.79
N GLY A 153 -27.64 -3.76 7.28
CA GLY A 153 -28.22 -4.94 6.65
C GLY A 153 -28.69 -4.70 5.21
N GLU A 154 -28.28 -3.61 4.56
CA GLU A 154 -28.62 -3.31 3.17
C GLU A 154 -27.58 -3.92 2.22
N ASP A 155 -28.04 -4.75 1.28
CA ASP A 155 -27.17 -5.32 0.24
C ASP A 155 -26.71 -4.25 -0.73
N MET A 156 -25.41 -4.20 -0.95
CA MET A 156 -24.82 -3.22 -1.84
C MET A 156 -24.99 -3.64 -3.31
N PRO A 157 -25.35 -2.69 -4.20
CA PRO A 157 -25.77 -3.04 -5.55
C PRO A 157 -24.61 -3.37 -6.49
N VAL A 158 -23.39 -2.89 -6.18
CA VAL A 158 -22.19 -3.09 -7.00
C VAL A 158 -21.13 -3.83 -6.15
N PRO A 159 -20.66 -5.01 -6.58
CA PRO A 159 -19.60 -5.70 -5.87
C PRO A 159 -18.32 -4.86 -5.73
N ILE A 160 -17.50 -5.18 -4.72
CA ILE A 160 -16.19 -4.56 -4.53
C ILE A 160 -15.11 -5.55 -4.97
N LYS A 161 -14.19 -5.10 -5.82
CA LYS A 161 -12.92 -5.77 -6.08
C LYS A 161 -11.92 -5.41 -5.00
N THR A 162 -11.41 -6.42 -4.31
CA THR A 162 -10.39 -6.30 -3.26
C THR A 162 -9.13 -7.04 -3.67
N LYS A 163 -7.99 -6.35 -3.60
CA LYS A 163 -6.67 -6.95 -3.83
C LYS A 163 -5.84 -6.95 -2.54
N ILE A 164 -5.99 -7.94 -1.68
CA ILE A 164 -5.38 -7.96 -0.35
C ILE A 164 -4.09 -8.77 -0.38
N ASP A 165 -2.96 -8.17 -0.02
CA ASP A 165 -1.65 -8.85 0.01
C ASP A 165 -1.69 -10.06 0.96
N MET A 166 -2.21 -9.90 2.18
CA MET A 166 -2.32 -11.00 3.13
C MET A 166 -3.44 -10.82 4.17
N ILE A 167 -4.11 -11.92 4.49
CA ILE A 167 -4.91 -12.08 5.72
C ILE A 167 -4.19 -13.10 6.60
N ALA A 168 -3.97 -12.77 7.87
CA ALA A 168 -3.18 -13.60 8.78
C ALA A 168 -3.76 -13.61 10.19
N GLU A 169 -3.24 -14.52 11.02
CA GLU A 169 -3.33 -14.43 12.48
C GLU A 169 -2.09 -13.72 13.04
N ASP A 170 -2.30 -12.79 13.97
CA ASP A 170 -1.22 -12.22 14.77
C ASP A 170 -0.78 -13.17 15.90
N GLU A 171 0.23 -12.79 16.70
CA GLU A 171 0.75 -13.63 17.80
C GLU A 171 -0.31 -13.92 18.89
N GLU A 172 -1.38 -13.13 18.97
CA GLU A 172 -2.51 -13.33 19.88
C GLU A 172 -3.64 -14.19 19.25
N GLY A 173 -3.48 -14.62 17.99
CA GLY A 173 -4.49 -15.38 17.26
C GLY A 173 -5.65 -14.53 16.69
N ASN A 174 -5.52 -13.21 16.67
CA ASN A 174 -6.54 -12.34 16.06
C ASN A 174 -6.37 -12.30 14.55
N ILE A 175 -7.49 -12.25 13.81
CA ILE A 175 -7.47 -12.01 12.37
C ILE A 175 -7.00 -10.58 12.11
N VAL A 176 -5.97 -10.43 11.29
CA VAL A 176 -5.43 -9.15 10.84
C VAL A 176 -5.32 -9.15 9.32
N ILE A 177 -5.47 -7.96 8.74
CA ILE A 177 -5.16 -7.73 7.33
C ILE A 177 -3.78 -7.07 7.28
N VAL A 178 -2.91 -7.56 6.39
CA VAL A 178 -1.57 -7.03 6.19
C VAL A 178 -1.43 -6.59 4.74
N ASP A 179 -0.95 -5.36 4.55
CA ASP A 179 -0.61 -4.80 3.24
C ASP A 179 0.82 -4.29 3.29
N HIS A 180 1.64 -4.75 2.36
CA HIS A 180 3.03 -4.39 2.29
C HIS A 180 3.16 -3.10 1.46
N LYS A 181 3.94 -2.13 1.92
CA LYS A 181 4.14 -0.87 1.18
C LYS A 181 5.62 -0.56 1.12
N THR A 182 6.18 -0.42 -0.07
CA THR A 182 7.55 0.07 -0.20
C THR A 182 7.62 1.59 -0.15
N THR A 183 8.42 2.15 0.75
CA THR A 183 8.50 3.58 1.05
C THR A 183 9.94 4.09 1.09
N SER A 184 10.18 5.38 0.87
CA SER A 184 11.52 5.97 0.97
C SER A 184 11.91 6.36 2.40
N ALA A 185 10.94 6.57 3.29
CA ALA A 185 11.20 7.09 4.63
C ALA A 185 10.24 6.58 5.72
N GLY A 186 9.20 5.80 5.38
CA GLY A 186 8.11 5.54 6.31
C GLY A 186 7.15 6.72 6.43
N TYR A 187 5.89 6.43 6.68
CA TYR A 187 4.95 7.39 7.21
C TYR A 187 5.03 7.32 8.74
N GLU A 188 5.53 8.37 9.37
CA GLU A 188 5.48 8.55 10.81
C GLU A 188 4.15 9.24 11.15
N LYS A 189 3.26 8.52 11.84
CA LYS A 189 1.97 9.06 12.23
C LYS A 189 2.14 9.95 13.47
N GLU A 190 1.84 11.24 13.36
CA GLU A 190 1.50 12.03 14.54
C GLU A 190 0.11 11.63 15.05
N ALA A 191 -0.14 11.68 16.37
CA ALA A 191 -1.37 11.16 16.98
C ALA A 191 -2.70 11.72 16.40
N THR A 192 -2.65 12.86 15.69
CA THR A 192 -3.81 13.51 15.06
C THR A 192 -3.87 13.35 13.55
N ASP A 193 -2.85 12.72 12.95
CA ASP A 193 -2.71 12.67 11.52
C ASP A 193 -3.67 11.64 10.91
N THR A 194 -4.45 12.10 9.93
CA THR A 194 -5.29 11.24 9.10
C THR A 194 -4.50 10.88 7.86
N ALA A 195 -4.53 9.60 7.49
CA ALA A 195 -3.94 9.09 6.26
C ALA A 195 -5.07 8.59 5.35
N PRO A 196 -5.73 9.48 4.60
CA PRO A 196 -6.97 9.18 3.86
C PRO A 196 -6.86 7.98 2.94
N ASP A 197 -5.71 7.84 2.28
CA ASP A 197 -5.40 6.71 1.41
C ASP A 197 -5.40 5.37 2.15
N PHE A 198 -4.77 5.31 3.33
CA PHE A 198 -4.75 4.11 4.16
C PHE A 198 -6.11 3.83 4.77
N ASP A 199 -6.84 4.86 5.21
CA ASP A 199 -8.17 4.70 5.78
C ASP A 199 -9.16 4.15 4.74
N LEU A 200 -9.14 4.70 3.51
CA LEU A 200 -9.99 4.23 2.43
C LEU A 200 -9.65 2.79 2.01
N GLN A 201 -8.36 2.46 1.92
CA GLN A 201 -7.91 1.09 1.60
C GLN A 201 -8.32 0.10 2.71
N ALA A 202 -8.13 0.48 3.98
CA ALA A 202 -8.50 -0.32 5.13
C ALA A 202 -10.02 -0.59 5.19
N GLY A 203 -10.85 0.41 4.87
CA GLY A 203 -12.30 0.24 4.78
C GLY A 203 -12.72 -0.79 3.72
N ALA A 204 -12.11 -0.73 2.54
CA ALA A 204 -12.36 -1.72 1.49
C ALA A 204 -11.90 -3.13 1.89
N TYR A 205 -10.71 -3.25 2.51
CA TYR A 205 -10.13 -4.54 2.83
C TYR A 205 -10.78 -5.18 4.05
N PHE A 206 -11.32 -4.38 4.98
CA PHE A 206 -12.19 -4.87 6.04
C PHE A 206 -13.37 -5.66 5.47
N ILE A 207 -14.04 -5.09 4.46
CA ILE A 207 -15.17 -5.73 3.77
C ILE A 207 -14.70 -7.00 3.05
N GLY A 208 -13.60 -6.93 2.30
CA GLY A 208 -13.01 -8.10 1.62
C GLY A 208 -12.70 -9.25 2.58
N CYS A 209 -12.01 -8.95 3.69
CA CYS A 209 -11.68 -9.93 4.72
C CYS A 209 -12.93 -10.57 5.34
N MET A 210 -13.93 -9.76 5.67
CA MET A 210 -15.21 -10.25 6.20
C MET A 210 -15.91 -11.19 5.21
N SER A 211 -16.00 -10.81 3.92
CA SER A 211 -16.66 -11.61 2.89
C SER A 211 -15.94 -12.93 2.61
N ILE A 212 -14.60 -12.95 2.67
CA ILE A 212 -13.79 -14.13 2.36
C ILE A 212 -13.72 -15.10 3.54
N THR A 213 -13.52 -14.58 4.74
CA THR A 213 -13.24 -15.40 5.93
C THR A 213 -14.46 -15.63 6.81
N GLY A 214 -15.51 -14.83 6.67
CA GLY A 214 -16.64 -14.77 7.59
C GLY A 214 -16.27 -14.22 8.98
N LYS A 215 -15.05 -13.70 9.16
CA LYS A 215 -14.52 -13.21 10.45
C LYS A 215 -14.17 -11.73 10.37
N GLN A 216 -14.43 -11.03 11.47
CA GLN A 216 -14.06 -9.63 11.61
C GLN A 216 -12.57 -9.48 11.88
N PRO A 217 -11.82 -8.74 11.03
CA PRO A 217 -10.44 -8.43 11.34
C PRO A 217 -10.36 -7.45 12.50
N LYS A 218 -9.43 -7.68 13.43
CA LYS A 218 -9.13 -6.79 14.55
C LYS A 218 -8.39 -5.54 14.08
N ARG A 219 -7.46 -5.71 13.13
CA ARG A 219 -6.58 -4.64 12.64
C ARG A 219 -6.33 -4.73 11.14
N MET A 220 -6.05 -3.57 10.56
CA MET A 220 -5.31 -3.43 9.30
C MET A 220 -3.89 -2.96 9.64
N ILE A 221 -2.89 -3.64 9.11
CA ILE A 221 -1.47 -3.34 9.31
C ILE A 221 -0.86 -3.04 7.95
N PHE A 222 -0.29 -1.85 7.81
CA PHE A 222 0.53 -1.49 6.66
C PHE A 222 1.99 -1.63 7.06
N ASP A 223 2.65 -2.67 6.55
CA ASP A 223 4.07 -2.90 6.73
C ASP A 223 4.83 -2.02 5.73
N GLN A 224 5.32 -0.89 6.22
CA GLN A 224 6.03 0.11 5.44
C GLN A 224 7.52 -0.23 5.37
N ILE A 225 7.90 -0.89 4.27
CA ILE A 225 9.24 -1.40 4.02
C ILE A 225 10.09 -0.29 3.40
N VAL A 226 11.11 0.15 4.13
CA VAL A 226 12.00 1.21 3.68
C VAL A 226 12.88 0.71 2.54
N LYS A 227 12.91 1.44 1.43
CA LYS A 227 13.66 1.10 0.23
C LYS A 227 15.17 1.26 0.43
N GLY A 228 15.91 0.26 -0.02
CA GLY A 228 17.37 0.23 -0.01
C GLY A 228 17.96 0.00 1.38
N LYS A 229 19.29 0.11 1.48
CA LYS A 229 19.98 -0.02 2.77
C LYS A 229 19.53 1.06 3.77
N PRO A 230 19.13 0.68 5.00
CA PRO A 230 18.79 1.64 6.04
C PRO A 230 19.96 2.58 6.33
N ASN A 231 19.75 3.88 6.15
CA ASN A 231 20.78 4.88 6.39
C ASN A 231 20.60 5.51 7.78
N VAL A 232 21.27 4.92 8.78
CA VAL A 232 21.29 5.45 10.16
C VAL A 232 21.83 6.88 10.24
N PHE A 233 22.62 7.31 9.25
CA PHE A 233 23.26 8.63 9.21
C PHE A 233 22.49 9.63 8.34
N LYS A 234 21.25 9.33 7.96
CA LYS A 234 20.42 10.22 7.14
C LYS A 234 20.29 11.58 7.84
N GLY A 235 20.59 12.65 7.10
CA GLY A 235 20.53 14.02 7.60
C GLY A 235 21.74 14.48 8.42
N LEU A 236 22.68 13.58 8.74
CA LEU A 236 23.91 13.95 9.45
C LEU A 236 24.94 14.57 8.50
N LEU A 237 25.47 15.72 8.90
CA LEU A 237 26.59 16.39 8.27
C LEU A 237 27.90 15.79 8.77
N GLN A 238 29.00 16.09 8.07
CA GLN A 238 30.32 15.58 8.46
C GLN A 238 30.71 15.97 9.89
N LYS A 239 30.31 17.16 10.35
CA LYS A 239 30.54 17.60 11.74
C LYS A 239 29.83 16.68 12.74
N ASP A 240 28.61 16.26 12.46
CA ASP A 240 27.81 15.43 13.37
C ASP A 240 28.39 14.01 13.45
N LEU A 241 28.90 13.49 12.33
CA LEU A 241 29.64 12.22 12.30
C LEU A 241 30.93 12.28 13.15
N ARG A 242 31.66 13.39 13.09
CA ARG A 242 32.88 13.59 13.89
C ARG A 242 32.57 13.73 15.37
N GLU A 243 31.52 14.47 15.72
CA GLU A 243 31.04 14.57 17.10
C GLU A 243 30.62 13.20 17.66
N LEU A 244 29.99 12.35 16.85
CA LEU A 244 29.74 10.95 17.21
C LEU A 244 31.04 10.18 17.40
N CYS A 245 32.01 10.32 16.50
CA CYS A 245 33.30 9.66 16.67
C CYS A 245 34.00 10.08 17.97
N ASP A 246 34.04 11.38 18.27
CA ASP A 246 34.64 11.92 19.51
C ASP A 246 33.90 11.42 20.76
N LYS A 247 32.56 11.43 20.73
CA LYS A 247 31.71 10.99 21.84
C LYS A 247 31.90 9.50 22.16
N TYR A 248 32.13 8.66 21.16
CA TYR A 248 32.25 7.20 21.33
C TYR A 248 33.70 6.69 21.21
N GLY A 249 34.69 7.58 21.16
CA GLY A 249 36.10 7.21 21.08
C GLY A 249 36.50 6.48 19.80
N VAL A 250 35.81 6.73 18.69
CA VAL A 250 36.10 6.14 17.38
C VAL A 250 37.16 6.99 16.68
N PRO A 251 38.36 6.46 16.38
CA PRO A 251 39.44 7.27 15.81
C PRO A 251 39.16 7.67 14.35
N TYR A 252 39.45 8.92 14.01
CA TYR A 252 39.40 9.45 12.65
C TYR A 252 40.49 10.49 12.40
N GLU A 253 40.77 10.75 11.12
CA GLU A 253 41.73 11.77 10.67
C GLU A 253 41.03 13.03 10.20
N LYS A 254 41.73 14.17 10.20
CA LYS A 254 41.19 15.48 9.79
C LYS A 254 40.53 15.47 8.40
N TYR A 255 40.97 14.59 7.51
CA TYR A 255 40.50 14.47 6.12
C TYR A 255 39.75 13.17 5.83
N THR A 256 39.33 12.41 6.86
CA THR A 256 38.50 11.22 6.69
C THR A 256 37.17 11.58 6.00
N LYS A 257 36.84 10.84 4.94
CA LYS A 257 35.61 11.04 4.16
C LYS A 257 34.39 10.57 4.94
N ASN A 258 33.21 11.10 4.62
CA ASN A 258 31.96 10.72 5.31
C ASN A 258 31.69 9.22 5.27
N GLU A 259 31.89 8.56 4.13
CA GLU A 259 31.64 7.11 4.01
C GLU A 259 32.54 6.30 4.95
N GLU A 260 33.80 6.68 5.11
CA GLU A 260 34.71 6.01 6.04
C GLU A 260 34.34 6.28 7.50
N LEU A 261 33.90 7.51 7.85
CA LEU A 261 33.38 7.82 9.19
C LEU A 261 32.14 6.97 9.51
N LYS A 262 31.19 6.87 8.57
CA LYS A 262 29.98 6.07 8.71
C LYS A 262 30.32 4.60 8.94
N GLU A 263 31.24 4.04 8.15
CA GLU A 263 31.67 2.65 8.30
C GLU A 263 32.29 2.39 9.68
N LYS A 264 33.19 3.26 10.14
CA LYS A 264 33.78 3.16 11.48
C LYS A 264 32.73 3.24 12.60
N LEU A 265 31.76 4.14 12.47
CA LEU A 265 30.66 4.29 13.43
C LEU A 265 29.72 3.07 13.45
N LEU A 266 29.45 2.46 12.28
CA LEU A 266 28.70 1.21 12.17
C LEU A 266 29.45 0.04 12.81
N GLN A 267 30.74 -0.11 12.53
CA GLN A 267 31.59 -1.15 13.13
C GLN A 267 31.66 -1.02 14.65
N ALA A 268 31.72 0.21 15.14
CA ALA A 268 31.68 0.52 16.57
C ALA A 268 30.28 0.39 17.19
N LYS A 269 29.24 0.07 16.40
CA LYS A 269 27.83 -0.08 16.83
C LYS A 269 27.33 1.13 17.62
N VAL A 270 27.76 2.33 17.21
CA VAL A 270 27.48 3.59 17.90
C VAL A 270 26.00 3.96 17.83
N MET A 271 25.33 3.58 16.73
CA MET A 271 23.91 3.83 16.54
C MET A 271 23.17 2.51 16.28
N PRO A 272 21.96 2.35 16.84
CA PRO A 272 21.11 1.21 16.49
C PRO A 272 20.78 1.28 15.00
N MET A 273 20.72 0.12 14.35
CA MET A 273 20.16 0.05 13.00
C MET A 273 18.70 0.50 13.04
N PRO A 274 18.23 1.28 12.06
CA PRO A 274 16.86 1.74 12.04
C PRO A 274 15.97 0.53 11.78
N GLU A 275 14.73 0.58 12.26
CA GLU A 275 13.74 -0.37 11.81
C GLU A 275 13.53 -0.21 10.30
N THR A 276 13.49 -1.34 9.62
CA THR A 276 13.42 -1.42 8.16
C THR A 276 11.98 -1.66 7.69
N ILE A 277 11.13 -2.08 8.62
CA ILE A 277 9.69 -2.26 8.47
C ILE A 277 9.04 -1.42 9.55
N LEU A 278 8.45 -0.29 9.14
CA LEU A 278 7.67 0.57 10.02
C LEU A 278 6.20 0.19 9.92
N LYS A 279 5.45 0.21 11.02
CA LYS A 279 4.04 -0.18 11.01
C LYS A 279 3.13 1.04 11.06
N TYR A 280 2.14 1.07 10.17
CA TYR A 280 0.96 1.92 10.33
C TYR A 280 -0.23 1.01 10.59
N GLU A 281 -0.84 1.13 11.78
CA GLU A 281 -1.93 0.26 12.22
C GLU A 281 -3.25 1.03 12.35
N ILE A 282 -4.33 0.40 11.88
CA ILE A 282 -5.70 0.82 12.15
C ILE A 282 -6.35 -0.29 12.99
N ASP A 283 -6.67 0.04 14.24
CA ASP A 283 -7.37 -0.85 15.17
C ASP A 283 -8.88 -0.67 15.03
N PHE A 284 -9.52 -1.61 14.33
CA PHE A 284 -10.96 -1.58 14.06
C PHE A 284 -11.79 -1.76 15.33
N THR A 285 -11.22 -2.30 16.41
CA THR A 285 -11.93 -2.40 17.70
C THR A 285 -12.09 -1.03 18.38
N LYS A 286 -11.22 -0.08 18.04
CA LYS A 286 -11.23 1.28 18.58
C LYS A 286 -11.74 2.31 17.57
N ASN A 287 -11.50 2.08 16.28
CA ASN A 287 -11.80 3.03 15.23
C ASN A 287 -12.41 2.33 13.99
N MET A 288 -13.74 2.35 13.92
CA MET A 288 -14.49 1.87 12.74
C MET A 288 -14.74 2.97 11.69
N GLU A 289 -14.28 4.21 11.92
CA GLU A 289 -14.54 5.32 11.00
C GLU A 289 -13.98 5.10 9.58
N PRO A 290 -12.80 4.51 9.38
CA PRO A 290 -12.33 4.17 8.03
C PRO A 290 -13.32 3.31 7.23
N VAL A 291 -13.92 2.32 7.88
CA VAL A 291 -14.91 1.42 7.24
C VAL A 291 -16.22 2.15 6.95
N LYS A 292 -16.73 2.93 7.91
CA LYS A 292 -17.95 3.73 7.72
C LYS A 292 -17.79 4.78 6.62
N ALA A 293 -16.66 5.49 6.62
CA ALA A 293 -16.32 6.48 5.61
C ALA A 293 -16.22 5.84 4.22
N PHE A 294 -15.57 4.68 4.12
CA PHE A 294 -15.51 3.93 2.86
C PHE A 294 -16.90 3.54 2.35
N ILE A 295 -17.77 2.95 3.18
CA ILE A 295 -19.14 2.57 2.79
C ILE A 295 -19.94 3.80 2.34
N TYR A 296 -19.83 4.90 3.07
CA TYR A 296 -20.51 6.14 2.69
C TYR A 296 -20.05 6.64 1.32
N LEU A 297 -18.72 6.74 1.11
CA LEU A 297 -18.15 7.18 -0.16
C LEU A 297 -18.55 6.24 -1.31
N TYR A 298 -18.52 4.93 -1.07
CA TYR A 298 -19.03 3.94 -2.01
C TYR A 298 -20.49 4.25 -2.42
N LYS A 299 -21.40 4.47 -1.46
CA LYS A 299 -22.81 4.78 -1.75
C LYS A 299 -22.96 6.08 -2.55
N GLN A 300 -22.18 7.10 -2.21
CA GLN A 300 -22.17 8.37 -2.94
C GLN A 300 -21.72 8.20 -4.39
N VAL A 301 -20.63 7.46 -4.61
CA VAL A 301 -20.11 7.19 -5.96
C VAL A 301 -21.13 6.41 -6.77
N VAL A 302 -21.72 5.35 -6.20
CA VAL A 302 -22.78 4.57 -6.85
C VAL A 302 -23.98 5.45 -7.23
N LEU A 303 -24.41 6.32 -6.32
CA LEU A 303 -25.54 7.22 -6.55
C LEU A 303 -25.26 8.25 -7.64
N ASP A 304 -24.09 8.90 -7.62
CA ASP A 304 -23.71 9.88 -8.65
C ASP A 304 -23.52 9.21 -10.01
N LEU A 305 -22.88 8.04 -10.07
CA LEU A 305 -22.78 7.25 -11.30
C LEU A 305 -24.16 6.89 -11.87
N TYR A 306 -25.09 6.44 -11.01
CA TYR A 306 -26.46 6.17 -11.41
C TYR A 306 -27.13 7.40 -12.03
N TYR A 307 -27.07 8.56 -11.34
CA TYR A 307 -27.66 9.80 -11.86
C TYR A 307 -26.99 10.27 -13.16
N LYS A 308 -25.68 10.12 -13.29
CA LYS A 308 -24.97 10.45 -14.54
C LYS A 308 -25.40 9.55 -15.69
N SER A 309 -25.56 8.24 -15.44
CA SER A 309 -26.03 7.30 -16.44
C SER A 309 -27.44 7.62 -16.94
N ILE A 310 -28.41 7.78 -16.04
CA ILE A 310 -29.81 7.99 -16.45
C ILE A 310 -30.03 9.34 -17.13
N ASN A 311 -29.32 10.38 -16.69
CA ASN A 311 -29.46 11.74 -17.23
C ASN A 311 -28.48 12.03 -18.37
N LYS A 312 -27.58 11.09 -18.69
CA LYS A 312 -26.46 11.28 -19.64
C LYS A 312 -25.60 12.50 -19.29
N ASN A 313 -25.42 12.77 -17.99
CA ASN A 313 -24.58 13.88 -17.54
C ASN A 313 -23.10 13.55 -17.81
N PRO A 314 -22.28 14.54 -18.20
CA PRO A 314 -20.87 14.32 -18.42
C PRO A 314 -20.12 14.02 -17.11
N PHE A 315 -18.97 13.36 -17.26
CA PHE A 315 -17.94 13.28 -16.24
C PHE A 315 -17.13 14.58 -16.31
N ILE A 316 -17.30 15.43 -15.30
CA ILE A 316 -16.72 16.78 -15.29
C ILE A 316 -15.33 16.68 -14.67
N VAL A 317 -14.35 17.34 -15.29
CA VAL A 317 -13.02 17.50 -14.70
C VAL A 317 -13.17 18.27 -13.40
N ASN A 318 -12.68 17.73 -12.30
CA ASN A 318 -12.66 18.46 -11.04
C ASN A 318 -11.76 19.71 -11.24
N PRO A 319 -12.32 20.94 -11.29
CA PRO A 319 -11.50 22.14 -11.48
C PRO A 319 -10.56 22.39 -10.30
N PHE A 320 -10.82 21.72 -9.17
CA PHE A 320 -10.06 21.75 -7.93
C PHE A 320 -9.05 20.60 -7.82
N LYS A 321 -8.62 19.98 -8.94
CA LYS A 321 -7.55 18.97 -8.99
C LYS A 321 -6.28 19.38 -8.21
N GLN A 322 -6.10 20.69 -7.98
CA GLN A 322 -5.02 21.29 -7.19
C GLN A 322 -5.14 21.13 -5.66
N PHE A 323 -6.32 20.81 -5.11
CA PHE A 323 -6.54 20.78 -3.66
C PHE A 323 -6.24 19.43 -2.99
N GLY A 324 -5.85 18.40 -3.74
CA GLY A 324 -5.46 17.09 -3.20
C GLY A 324 -6.63 16.28 -2.62
N ALA A 325 -6.59 14.96 -2.78
CA ALA A 325 -7.62 14.06 -2.22
C ALA A 325 -7.77 14.20 -0.70
N ASP A 326 -6.67 14.52 -0.03
CA ASP A 326 -6.61 14.56 1.43
C ASP A 326 -7.46 15.69 2.03
N VAL A 327 -7.51 16.85 1.37
CA VAL A 327 -8.34 17.98 1.81
C VAL A 327 -9.82 17.65 1.63
N GLY A 328 -10.17 17.02 0.51
CA GLY A 328 -11.54 16.57 0.25
C GLY A 328 -12.01 15.53 1.29
N TYR A 329 -11.15 14.57 1.64
CA TYR A 329 -11.47 13.56 2.65
C TYR A 329 -11.57 14.14 4.07
N LYS A 330 -10.65 15.03 4.48
CA LYS A 330 -10.72 15.71 5.77
C LYS A 330 -12.00 16.52 5.92
N TRP A 331 -12.34 17.33 4.91
CA TRP A 331 -13.58 18.10 4.89
C TRP A 331 -14.82 17.19 4.96
N PHE A 332 -14.76 16.05 4.27
CA PHE A 332 -15.81 15.04 4.33
C PHE A 332 -15.99 14.44 5.74
N LEU A 333 -14.90 14.06 6.42
CA LEU A 333 -14.94 13.58 7.81
C LEU A 333 -15.51 14.65 8.77
N GLU A 334 -15.16 15.92 8.56
CA GLU A 334 -15.73 17.03 9.34
C GLU A 334 -17.25 17.13 9.14
N GLN A 335 -17.74 17.01 7.91
CA GLN A 335 -19.18 17.01 7.63
C GLN A 335 -19.90 15.84 8.31
N MET A 336 -19.34 14.62 8.25
CA MET A 336 -19.92 13.46 8.92
C MET A 336 -20.05 13.70 10.44
N ASN A 337 -19.01 14.26 11.07
CA ASN A 337 -19.02 14.57 12.50
C ASN A 337 -20.05 15.66 12.87
N THR A 338 -20.35 16.59 11.96
CA THR A 338 -21.38 17.61 12.19
C THR A 338 -22.81 17.10 12.01
N GLN A 339 -23.04 16.08 11.17
CA GLN A 339 -24.37 15.49 10.95
C GLN A 339 -24.75 14.45 12.00
N GLY A 340 -23.79 13.98 12.82
CA GLY A 340 -24.00 13.04 13.92
C GLY A 340 -24.26 13.67 15.30
N LYS A 341 -24.31 15.00 15.38
CA LYS A 341 -24.78 15.77 16.55
C LYS A 341 -26.15 16.35 16.24
#